data_AF-A0A0A9EMR1-F1
#
_entry.id   AF-A0A0A9EMR1-F1
#
_cell.length_a   1.000
_cell.length_b   1.000
_cell.length_c   1.000
_cell.angle_alpha   90.00
_cell.angle_beta   90.00
_cell.angle_gamma   90.00
#
_symmetry.space_group_name_H-M   'P 1'
#
loop_
_entity.id
_entity.type
_entity.pdbx_description
1 polymer ?
#
loop_
_entity_poly.entity_id
_entity_poly.type
_entity_poly.pdbx_seq_one_letter_code
_entity_poly.pdbx_strand_id
1 'polypeptide(L)'
;MEHIGEVDFGVPAVDMGLKYMAYSAGVEESTLVDTLGRDHPAVKDPESVHRQGWPKVAEYYLGTQDIRLDLARFEPVLQKAMQLLRE
;
A
#
# COMPACT_ATOMS: atom_id res chain seq x y z
N MET A 1 -2.54 -2.58 -7.87
CA MET A 1 -1.28 -2.03 -7.31
C MET A 1 -0.63 -2.91 -6.24
N GLU A 2 -1.37 -3.67 -5.43
CA GLU A 2 -0.80 -4.52 -4.36
C GLU A 2 0.29 -5.49 -4.86
N HIS A 3 0.19 -5.93 -6.12
CA HIS A 3 1.17 -6.79 -6.77
C HIS A 3 2.60 -6.21 -6.81
N ILE A 4 2.76 -4.89 -6.90
CA ILE A 4 4.09 -4.25 -6.94
C ILE A 4 4.82 -4.49 -5.61
N GLY A 5 4.11 -4.28 -4.49
CA GLY A 5 4.69 -4.51 -3.17
C GLY A 5 5.07 -5.98 -2.93
N GLU A 6 4.27 -6.92 -3.42
CA GLU A 6 4.56 -8.35 -3.31
C GLU A 6 5.78 -8.74 -4.15
N VAL A 7 5.87 -8.31 -5.41
CA VAL A 7 6.98 -8.67 -6.31
C VAL A 7 8.29 -8.03 -5.87
N ASP A 8 8.26 -6.76 -5.47
CA ASP A 8 9.49 -6.02 -5.16
C ASP A 8 9.99 -6.27 -3.73
N PHE A 9 9.11 -6.62 -2.78
CA PHE A 9 9.48 -6.83 -1.38
C PHE A 9 9.09 -8.20 -0.82
N GLY A 10 7.92 -8.73 -1.20
CA GLY A 10 7.42 -9.99 -0.68
C GLY A 10 8.21 -11.21 -1.16
N VAL A 11 8.32 -11.38 -2.47
CA VAL A 11 9.07 -12.49 -3.08
C VAL A 11 10.53 -12.50 -2.63
N PRO A 12 11.28 -11.37 -2.69
CA PRO A 12 12.66 -11.34 -2.20
C PRO A 12 12.78 -11.66 -0.70
N ALA A 13 11.85 -11.19 0.14
CA ALA A 13 11.87 -11.52 1.56
C ALA A 13 11.72 -13.03 1.79
N VAL A 14 10.79 -13.68 1.07
CA VAL A 14 10.58 -15.13 1.16
C VAL A 14 11.80 -15.90 0.65
N ASP A 15 12.39 -15.48 -0.47
CA ASP A 15 13.60 -16.10 -1.03
C ASP A 15 14.80 -16.01 -0.07
N MET A 16 14.84 -14.97 0.77
CA MET A 16 15.83 -14.81 1.85
C MET A 16 15.51 -15.61 3.11
N GLY A 17 14.42 -16.38 3.12
CA GLY A 17 13.96 -17.14 4.28
C GLY A 17 13.27 -16.30 5.35
N LEU A 18 12.85 -15.06 5.02
CA LEU A 18 12.07 -14.20 5.91
C LEU A 18 10.58 -14.44 5.74
N LYS A 19 9.80 -14.10 6.77
CA LYS A 19 8.34 -14.04 6.68
C LYS A 19 7.91 -12.67 6.16
N TYR A 20 7.06 -12.64 5.14
CA TYR A 20 6.46 -11.41 4.61
C TYR A 20 5.01 -11.25 5.06
N MET A 21 4.63 -10.02 5.39
CA MET A 21 3.24 -9.65 5.66
C MET A 21 2.93 -8.32 4.98
N ALA A 22 1.85 -8.28 4.21
CA ALA A 22 1.34 -7.06 3.59
C ALA A 22 0.18 -6.46 4.40
N TYR A 23 0.09 -5.13 4.39
CA TYR A 23 -1.09 -4.37 4.77
C TYR A 23 -1.46 -3.42 3.64
N SER A 24 -2.68 -3.53 3.15
CA SER A 24 -3.20 -2.65 2.11
C SER A 24 -4.02 -1.53 2.74
N ALA A 25 -3.48 -0.31 2.64
CA ALA A 25 -4.21 0.88 3.03
C ALA A 25 -5.49 1.02 2.19
N GLY A 26 -6.60 1.28 2.85
CA GLY A 26 -7.88 1.57 2.20
C GLY A 26 -7.92 2.97 1.61
N VAL A 27 -8.91 3.23 0.76
CA VAL A 27 -9.12 4.54 0.14
C VAL A 27 -9.25 5.66 1.17
N GLU A 28 -9.96 5.42 2.27
CA GLU A 28 -10.15 6.40 3.35
C GLU A 28 -8.89 6.70 4.16
N GLU A 29 -7.90 5.81 4.11
CA GLU A 29 -6.59 6.03 4.75
C GLU A 29 -5.65 6.83 3.83
N SER A 30 -6.04 7.07 2.57
CA SER A 30 -5.23 7.83 1.61
C SER A 30 -5.61 9.31 1.63
N THR A 31 -4.61 10.18 1.77
CA THR A 31 -4.80 11.64 1.61
C THR A 31 -5.21 12.06 0.19
N LEU A 32 -5.06 11.18 -0.82
CA LEU A 32 -5.50 11.47 -2.19
C LEU A 32 -7.01 11.74 -2.29
N VAL A 33 -7.82 11.17 -1.38
CA VAL A 33 -9.25 11.45 -1.32
C VAL A 33 -9.51 12.92 -1.03
N ASP A 34 -8.74 13.51 -0.13
CA ASP A 34 -8.89 14.90 0.30
C ASP A 34 -8.27 15.87 -0.70
N THR A 35 -7.12 15.52 -1.28
CA THR A 35 -6.33 16.41 -2.13
C THR A 35 -6.79 16.41 -3.59
N LEU A 36 -7.27 15.27 -4.10
CA LEU A 36 -7.70 15.11 -5.50
C LEU A 36 -9.20 14.87 -5.66
N GLY A 37 -9.88 14.46 -4.59
CA GLY A 37 -11.29 14.07 -4.64
C GLY A 37 -11.50 12.61 -5.05
N ARG A 38 -12.63 12.03 -4.61
CA ARG A 38 -12.96 10.60 -4.82
C ARG A 38 -13.04 10.18 -6.28
N ASP A 39 -13.43 11.08 -7.17
CA ASP A 39 -13.61 10.78 -8.59
C ASP A 39 -12.32 10.90 -9.41
N HIS A 40 -11.22 11.39 -8.83
CA HIS A 40 -9.95 11.47 -9.53
C HIS A 40 -9.43 10.05 -9.86
N PRO A 41 -8.87 9.82 -11.07
CA PRO A 41 -8.40 8.48 -11.48
C PRO A 41 -7.42 7.85 -10.49
N ALA A 42 -6.53 8.65 -9.89
CA ALA A 42 -5.59 8.15 -8.89
C ALA A 42 -6.24 7.55 -7.63
N VAL A 43 -7.50 7.89 -7.35
CA VAL A 43 -8.31 7.36 -6.25
C VAL A 43 -9.25 6.25 -6.75
N LYS A 44 -10.00 6.53 -7.82
CA LYS A 44 -11.10 5.68 -8.31
C LYS A 44 -10.65 4.51 -9.18
N ASP A 45 -9.61 4.71 -9.98
CA ASP A 45 -9.06 3.70 -10.89
C ASP A 45 -7.51 3.78 -10.91
N PRO A 46 -6.83 3.34 -9.85
CA PRO A 46 -5.37 3.36 -9.77
C PRO A 46 -4.66 2.62 -10.91
N GLU A 47 -5.30 1.60 -11.48
CA GLU A 47 -4.76 0.86 -12.62
C GLU A 47 -4.69 1.72 -13.89
N SER A 48 -5.60 2.68 -14.06
CA SER A 48 -5.49 3.67 -15.14
C SER A 48 -4.27 4.59 -15.00
N VAL A 49 -3.87 4.91 -13.77
CA VAL A 49 -2.64 5.67 -13.50
C VAL A 49 -1.42 4.80 -13.78
N HIS A 50 -1.47 3.54 -13.36
CA HIS A 50 -0.39 2.59 -13.63
C HIS A 50 -0.13 2.41 -15.15
N ARG A 51 -1.20 2.32 -15.96
CA ARG A 51 -1.09 2.26 -17.43
C ARG A 51 -0.45 3.49 -18.07
N GLN A 52 -0.40 4.63 -17.37
CA GLN A 52 0.30 5.84 -17.83
C GLN A 52 1.81 5.81 -17.55
N GLY A 53 2.29 4.77 -16.86
CA GLY A 53 3.70 4.51 -16.63
C GLY A 53 4.23 5.04 -15.29
N TRP A 54 5.47 4.64 -15.00
CA TRP A 54 6.14 4.89 -13.72
C TRP A 54 6.15 6.36 -13.26
N PRO A 55 6.36 7.38 -14.13
CA PRO A 55 6.36 8.76 -13.66
C PRO A 55 5.04 9.18 -12.98
N LYS A 56 3.90 8.72 -13.50
CA LYS A 56 2.59 9.00 -12.89
C LYS A 56 2.35 8.22 -11.60
N VAL A 57 2.82 6.98 -11.53
CA VAL A 57 2.79 6.18 -10.30
C VAL A 57 3.60 6.87 -9.20
N ALA A 58 4.83 7.29 -9.52
CA ALA A 58 5.72 7.97 -8.58
C ALA A 58 5.14 9.32 -8.13
N GLU A 59 4.62 10.13 -9.06
CA GLU A 59 3.98 11.42 -8.75
C GLU A 59 2.85 11.25 -7.72
N TYR A 60 1.91 10.34 -7.96
CA TYR A 60 0.73 10.21 -7.12
C TYR A 60 0.96 9.38 -5.87
N TYR A 61 1.54 8.19 -5.98
CA TYR A 61 1.56 7.20 -4.88
C TYR A 61 2.84 7.22 -4.04
N LEU A 62 3.91 7.84 -4.54
CA LEU A 62 5.17 7.98 -3.79
C LEU A 62 5.49 9.44 -3.41
N GLY A 63 4.98 10.41 -4.18
CA GLY A 63 5.20 11.84 -3.94
C GLY A 63 4.04 12.55 -3.27
N THR A 64 2.82 12.38 -3.79
CA THR A 64 1.64 13.15 -3.34
C THR A 64 0.88 12.46 -2.21
N GLN A 65 0.85 11.12 -2.20
CA GLN A 65 0.08 10.34 -1.23
C GLN A 65 0.81 10.21 0.10
N ASP A 66 0.15 10.66 1.15
CA ASP A 66 0.39 10.20 2.52
C ASP A 66 -0.73 9.24 2.98
N ILE A 67 -0.39 8.37 3.94
CA ILE A 67 -1.32 7.42 4.57
C ILE A 67 -1.65 7.84 6.00
N ARG A 68 -2.94 8.05 6.27
CA ARG A 68 -3.53 8.23 7.60
C ARG A 68 -4.07 6.88 8.07
N LEU A 69 -3.23 6.13 8.77
CA LEU A 69 -3.50 4.75 9.17
C LEU A 69 -4.73 4.64 10.07
N ASP A 70 -5.66 3.77 9.71
CA ASP A 70 -6.76 3.36 10.58
C ASP A 70 -6.24 2.32 11.57
N LEU A 71 -6.05 2.75 12.82
CA LEU A 71 -5.49 1.91 13.87
C LEU A 71 -6.37 0.69 14.19
N ALA A 72 -7.69 0.79 14.05
CA ALA A 72 -8.59 -0.33 14.32
C ALA A 72 -8.45 -1.42 13.24
N ARG A 73 -8.21 -1.03 11.98
CA ARG A 73 -7.93 -1.97 10.88
C ARG A 73 -6.51 -2.52 10.92
N PHE A 74 -5.55 -1.70 11.36
CA PHE A 74 -4.14 -2.09 11.41
C PHE A 74 -3.80 -2.97 12.63
N GLU A 75 -4.51 -2.82 13.74
CA GLU A 75 -4.22 -3.53 14.99
C GLU A 75 -4.07 -5.06 14.83
N PRO A 76 -5.00 -5.79 14.17
CA PRO A 76 -4.85 -7.24 13.99
C PRO A 76 -3.59 -7.64 13.22
N VAL A 77 -3.16 -6.81 12.26
CA VAL A 77 -1.93 -7.04 11.49
C VAL A 77 -0.70 -6.88 12.39
N LEU A 78 -0.68 -5.83 13.20
CA LEU A 78 0.40 -5.58 14.15
C LEU A 78 0.48 -6.70 15.21
N GLN A 79 -0.66 -7.12 15.76
CA GLN A 79 -0.69 -8.23 16.72
C GLN A 79 -0.13 -9.52 16.12
N LYS A 80 -0.52 -9.86 14.89
CA LYS A 80 0.01 -11.02 14.17
C LYS A 80 1.52 -10.91 13.92
N ALA A 81 2.01 -9.73 13.50
CA ALA A 81 3.44 -9.50 13.32
C ALA A 81 4.22 -9.70 14.64
N MET A 82 3.70 -9.17 15.76
CA MET A 82 4.30 -9.34 17.08
C MET A 82 4.28 -10.79 17.58
N GLN A 83 3.29 -11.59 17.19
CA GLN A 83 3.25 -13.02 17.49
C GLN A 83 4.34 -13.78 16.72
N LEU A 84 4.49 -13.50 15.42
CA LEU A 84 5.51 -14.16 14.57
C LEU A 84 6.95 -13.90 15.01
N LEU A 85 7.21 -12.78 15.70
CA LEU A 85 8.53 -12.46 16.27
C LEU A 85 8.88 -13.26 17.53
N ARG A 86 7.89 -13.93 18.15
CA ARG A 86 8.07 -14.74 19.36
C ARG A 86 8.16 -16.24 19.07
N GLU A 87 8.04 -16.62 17.80
CA GLU A 87 8.25 -17.97 17.28
C GLU A 87 9.74 -18.21 16.97
#